data_AF-A0A380MZM9-F1
#
_entry.id   AF-A0A380MZM9-F1
#
_cell.length_a   1.000
_cell.length_b   1.000
_cell.length_c   1.000
_cell.angle_alpha   90.00
_cell.angle_beta   90.00
_cell.angle_gamma   90.00
#
_symmetry.space_group_name_H-M   'P 1'
#
loop_
_entity.id
_entity.type
_entity.pdbx_description
1 polymer ?
#
loop_
_entity_poly.entity_id
_entity_poly.type
_entity_poly.pdbx_seq_one_letter_code
_entity_poly.pdbx_strand_id
1 'polypeptide(L)'
;MVNRAGKTVEPSLESFQAAGNADWKAAPGFNLTIANQSEDPKAWPIAASTFILVHTQPKNPENTKAALEFFAWAYKNGDSIAEELAYVPFSAENKTLFQQSWSAIKGKDGNPLYQ
;
A
#
# COMPACT_ATOMS: atom_id res chain seq x y z
N MET A 1 -14.87 -13.66 -13.24
CA MET A 1 -15.36 -12.33 -13.71
C MET A 1 -14.68 -11.97 -15.02
N VAL A 2 -15.22 -11.04 -15.83
CA VAL A 2 -14.54 -10.55 -17.05
C VAL A 2 -13.76 -9.26 -16.71
N ASN A 3 -12.47 -9.23 -17.04
CA ASN A 3 -11.61 -8.07 -16.79
C ASN A 3 -11.57 -7.09 -17.97
N ARG A 4 -10.82 -5.99 -17.80
CA ARG A 4 -10.65 -4.93 -18.81
C ARG A 4 -10.13 -5.45 -20.16
N ALA A 5 -9.23 -6.44 -20.13
CA ALA A 5 -8.69 -7.10 -21.32
C ALA A 5 -9.65 -8.13 -21.96
N GLY A 6 -10.90 -8.22 -21.47
CA GLY A 6 -11.92 -9.14 -21.97
C GLY A 6 -11.69 -10.61 -21.60
N LYS A 7 -10.87 -10.89 -20.58
CA LYS A 7 -10.56 -12.25 -20.13
C LYS A 7 -11.41 -12.65 -18.94
N THR A 8 -11.88 -13.90 -18.95
CA THR A 8 -12.48 -14.52 -17.76
C THR A 8 -11.36 -14.89 -16.79
N VAL A 9 -11.40 -14.30 -15.60
CA VAL A 9 -10.42 -14.51 -14.53
C VAL A 9 -11.10 -14.99 -13.25
N GLU A 10 -10.35 -15.75 -12.45
CA GLU A 10 -10.72 -16.20 -11.10
C GLU A 10 -10.02 -15.35 -10.04
N PRO A 11 -10.62 -15.18 -8.85
CA PRO A 11 -9.98 -14.45 -7.75
C PRO A 11 -8.84 -15.28 -7.16
N SER A 12 -7.64 -14.70 -7.13
CA SER A 12 -6.42 -15.30 -6.57
C SER A 12 -5.38 -14.22 -6.26
N LEU A 13 -4.39 -14.53 -5.41
CA LEU A 13 -3.26 -13.63 -5.16
C LEU A 13 -2.59 -13.15 -6.45
N GLU A 14 -2.38 -14.04 -7.42
CA GLU A 14 -1.80 -13.70 -8.73
C GLU A 14 -2.68 -12.68 -9.49
N SER A 15 -3.99 -12.90 -9.53
CA SER A 15 -4.92 -11.99 -10.22
C SER A 15 -5.02 -10.62 -9.54
N PHE A 16 -4.93 -10.58 -8.21
CA PHE A 16 -4.96 -9.36 -7.42
C PHE A 16 -3.65 -8.58 -7.58
N GLN A 17 -2.52 -9.29 -7.61
CA GLN A 17 -1.21 -8.69 -7.86
C GLN A 17 -1.13 -8.08 -9.26
N ALA A 18 -1.65 -8.77 -10.28
CA ALA A 18 -1.76 -8.24 -11.64
C ALA A 18 -2.63 -6.98 -11.74
N ALA A 19 -3.65 -6.84 -10.88
CA ALA A 19 -4.45 -5.62 -10.78
C ALA A 19 -3.72 -4.49 -10.04
N GLY A 20 -2.93 -4.82 -9.01
CA GLY A 20 -2.22 -3.86 -8.16
C GLY A 20 -0.87 -3.37 -8.69
N ASN A 21 -0.37 -3.94 -9.79
CA ASN A 21 0.85 -3.50 -10.45
C ASN A 21 0.62 -2.17 -11.19
N ALA A 22 0.81 -1.07 -10.48
CA ALA A 22 0.54 0.28 -10.97
C ALA A 22 1.58 1.28 -10.46
N ASP A 23 1.64 2.45 -11.10
CA ASP A 23 2.58 3.52 -10.74
C ASP A 23 2.07 4.32 -9.54
N TRP A 24 2.36 3.81 -8.34
CA TRP A 24 2.02 4.46 -7.07
C TRP A 24 2.74 5.79 -6.88
N LYS A 25 3.92 5.98 -7.48
CA LYS A 25 4.73 7.19 -7.35
C LYS A 25 4.11 8.37 -8.09
N ALA A 26 3.45 8.12 -9.22
CA ALA A 26 2.75 9.15 -9.98
C ALA A 26 1.44 9.64 -9.31
N ALA A 27 0.90 8.89 -8.34
CA ALA A 27 -0.38 9.20 -7.69
C ALA A 27 -0.18 10.08 -6.43
N PRO A 28 -0.68 11.34 -6.42
CA PRO A 28 -0.61 12.18 -5.23
C PRO A 28 -1.29 11.52 -4.01
N GLY A 29 -0.55 11.44 -2.90
CA GLY A 29 -1.04 10.77 -1.68
C GLY A 29 -1.34 9.28 -1.88
N PHE A 30 -0.78 8.65 -2.91
CA PHE A 30 -1.05 7.26 -3.29
C PHE A 30 -2.53 6.99 -3.61
N ASN A 31 -3.33 8.02 -3.90
CA ASN A 31 -4.73 7.90 -4.26
C ASN A 31 -4.88 7.43 -5.71
N LEU A 32 -4.81 6.12 -5.89
CA LEU A 32 -4.90 5.45 -7.17
C LEU A 32 -6.05 4.46 -7.16
N THR A 33 -6.88 4.47 -8.20
CA THR A 33 -7.83 3.38 -8.44
C THR A 33 -7.13 2.26 -9.18
N ILE A 34 -7.31 1.02 -8.71
CA ILE A 34 -6.88 -0.21 -9.39
C ILE A 34 -8.07 -1.07 -9.82
N ALA A 35 -9.30 -0.58 -9.62
CA ALA A 35 -10.51 -1.24 -10.07
C ALA A 35 -10.66 -1.07 -11.59
N ASN A 36 -10.67 -2.20 -12.30
CA ASN A 36 -10.85 -2.29 -13.75
C ASN A 36 -9.92 -1.35 -14.57
N GLN A 37 -8.69 -1.15 -14.10
CA GLN A 37 -7.69 -0.28 -14.73
C GLN A 37 -6.61 -1.05 -15.51
N SER A 38 -6.13 -2.17 -14.97
CA SER A 38 -5.02 -2.91 -15.57
C SER A 38 -5.42 -3.57 -16.89
N GLU A 39 -4.56 -3.44 -17.90
CA GLU A 39 -4.66 -4.15 -19.18
C GLU A 39 -4.04 -5.56 -19.12
N ASP A 40 -3.48 -5.97 -17.96
CA ASP A 40 -2.94 -7.31 -17.77
C ASP A 40 -4.08 -8.36 -17.92
N PRO A 41 -3.93 -9.37 -18.80
CA PRO A 41 -4.95 -10.38 -19.03
C PRO A 41 -5.30 -11.22 -17.79
N LYS A 42 -4.46 -11.22 -16.75
CA LYS A 42 -4.68 -11.90 -15.47
C LYS A 42 -5.35 -11.02 -14.41
N ALA A 43 -5.45 -9.71 -14.62
CA ALA A 43 -5.89 -8.77 -13.60
C ALA A 43 -7.34 -9.03 -13.17
N TRP A 44 -7.55 -9.04 -11.85
CA TRP A 44 -8.88 -9.07 -11.25
C TRP A 44 -9.57 -7.70 -11.40
N PRO A 45 -10.83 -7.64 -11.90
CA PRO A 45 -11.48 -6.36 -12.19
C PRO A 45 -11.93 -5.56 -10.97
N ILE A 46 -12.10 -6.18 -9.80
CA ILE A 46 -12.58 -5.52 -8.58
C ILE A 46 -11.49 -5.59 -7.50
N ALA A 47 -10.49 -4.74 -7.61
CA ALA A 47 -9.39 -4.62 -6.65
C ALA A 47 -9.38 -3.22 -6.02
N ALA A 48 -8.90 -3.12 -4.79
CA ALA A 48 -8.69 -1.88 -4.07
C ALA A 48 -7.48 -2.01 -3.13
N SER A 49 -6.74 -0.92 -2.94
CA SER A 49 -5.84 -0.77 -1.81
C SER A 49 -6.58 -0.23 -0.59
N THR A 50 -5.98 -0.40 0.58
CA THR A 50 -6.44 0.21 1.83
C THR A 50 -5.38 1.18 2.36
N PHE A 51 -5.82 2.13 3.17
CA PHE A 51 -4.99 3.25 3.61
C PHE A 51 -5.03 3.43 5.12
N ILE A 52 -3.90 3.88 5.66
CA ILE A 52 -3.78 4.39 7.02
C ILE A 52 -3.63 5.91 6.92
N LEU A 53 -4.40 6.64 7.71
CA LEU A 53 -4.29 8.09 7.82
C LEU A 53 -3.53 8.45 9.09
N VAL A 54 -2.56 9.35 8.95
CA VAL A 54 -1.73 9.84 10.07
C VAL A 54 -1.65 11.35 10.00
N HIS A 55 -1.76 12.02 11.15
CA HIS A 55 -1.53 13.46 11.23
C HIS A 55 -0.05 13.77 10.93
N THR A 56 0.20 14.71 10.02
CA THR A 56 1.56 15.19 9.72
C THR A 56 2.19 15.96 10.88
N GLN A 57 1.37 16.54 11.76
CA GLN A 57 1.78 17.18 13.02
C GLN A 57 0.94 16.60 14.17
N PRO A 58 1.28 15.40 14.67
CA PRO A 58 0.49 14.74 15.69
C PRO A 58 0.60 15.44 17.05
N LYS A 59 -0.54 15.52 17.76
CA LYS A 59 -0.56 16.04 19.14
C LYS A 59 0.23 15.17 20.12
N ASN A 60 0.25 13.86 19.90
CA ASN A 60 1.04 12.89 20.64
C ASN A 60 2.07 12.22 19.70
N PRO A 61 3.30 12.77 19.62
CA PRO A 61 4.36 12.23 18.77
C PRO A 61 4.78 10.80 19.13
N GLU A 62 4.80 10.43 20.41
CA GLU A 62 5.26 9.10 20.83
C GLU A 62 4.32 8.00 20.35
N ASN A 63 3.01 8.18 20.50
CA ASN A 63 2.02 7.23 19.98
C ASN A 63 2.10 7.11 18.46
N THR A 64 2.34 8.23 17.77
CA THR A 64 2.46 8.24 16.30
C THR A 64 3.71 7.50 15.85
N LYS A 65 4.85 7.73 16.53
CA LYS A 65 6.09 7.01 16.26
C LYS A 65 5.91 5.51 16.46
N ALA A 66 5.30 5.07 17.56
CA ALA A 66 5.03 3.66 17.81
C ALA A 66 4.14 3.03 16.72
N ALA A 67 3.15 3.76 16.22
CA ALA A 67 2.33 3.30 15.09
C ALA A 67 3.16 3.16 13.79
N LEU A 68 4.04 4.12 13.49
CA LEU A 68 4.93 4.03 12.33
C LEU A 68 5.90 2.84 12.45
N GLU A 69 6.46 2.61 13.64
CA GLU A 69 7.32 1.44 13.91
C GLU A 69 6.56 0.12 13.75
N PHE A 70 5.30 0.05 14.17
CA PHE A 70 4.44 -1.11 13.94
C PHE A 70 4.25 -1.39 12.43
N PHE A 71 3.91 -0.38 11.63
CA PHE A 71 3.74 -0.57 10.19
C PHE A 71 5.07 -0.84 9.47
N ALA A 72 6.18 -0.28 9.95
CA ALA A 72 7.51 -0.64 9.45
C ALA A 72 7.83 -2.12 9.70
N TRP A 73 7.52 -2.61 10.90
CA TRP A 73 7.66 -4.03 11.22
C TRP A 73 6.73 -4.89 10.34
N ALA A 74 5.49 -4.46 10.11
CA ALA A 74 4.53 -5.15 9.26
C ALA A 74 5.02 -5.24 7.80
N TYR A 75 5.56 -4.15 7.23
CA TYR A 75 6.13 -4.20 5.88
C TYR A 75 7.38 -5.08 5.77
N LYS A 76 8.14 -5.23 6.87
CA LYS A 76 9.36 -6.04 6.90
C LYS A 76 9.09 -7.53 7.12
N ASN A 77 8.08 -7.88 7.93
CA ASN A 77 7.89 -9.25 8.42
C ASN A 77 6.50 -9.84 8.15
N GLY A 78 5.56 -9.02 7.66
CA GLY A 78 4.15 -9.37 7.57
C GLY A 78 3.69 -9.97 6.24
N ASP A 79 4.58 -10.11 5.24
CA ASP A 79 4.18 -10.53 3.89
C ASP A 79 3.49 -11.89 3.88
N SER A 80 4.09 -12.90 4.52
CA SER A 80 3.49 -14.24 4.64
C SER A 80 2.13 -14.21 5.34
N ILE A 81 1.99 -13.35 6.37
CA ILE A 81 0.73 -13.21 7.12
C ILE A 81 -0.36 -12.61 6.23
N ALA A 82 -0.01 -11.61 5.42
CA ALA A 82 -0.93 -11.01 4.46
C ALA A 82 -1.35 -12.01 3.38
N GLU A 83 -0.41 -12.79 2.83
CA GLU A 83 -0.67 -13.80 1.82
C GLU A 83 -1.56 -14.94 2.34
N GLU A 84 -1.35 -15.40 3.58
CA GLU A 84 -2.22 -16.39 4.24
C GLU A 84 -3.68 -15.91 4.35
N LEU A 85 -3.89 -14.59 4.44
CA LEU A 85 -5.20 -13.95 4.46
C LEU A 85 -5.68 -13.52 3.06
N ALA A 86 -4.99 -13.94 2.00
CA ALA A 86 -5.26 -13.59 0.60
C ALA A 86 -5.14 -12.07 0.28
N TYR A 87 -4.36 -11.33 1.06
CA TYR A 87 -3.96 -9.96 0.73
C TYR A 87 -2.61 -9.94 0.01
N VAL A 88 -2.48 -9.09 -1.00
CA VAL A 88 -1.24 -8.93 -1.78
C VAL A 88 -0.30 -7.98 -1.05
N PRO A 89 0.91 -8.42 -0.64
CA PRO A 89 1.93 -7.51 -0.13
C PRO A 89 2.41 -6.56 -1.22
N PHE A 90 2.70 -5.31 -0.85
CA PHE A 90 3.34 -4.38 -1.77
C PHE A 90 4.78 -4.81 -2.08
N SER A 91 5.27 -4.46 -3.28
CA SER A 91 6.67 -4.65 -3.65
C SER A 91 7.62 -3.92 -2.69
N ALA A 92 8.87 -4.37 -2.59
CA ALA A 92 9.89 -3.70 -1.77
C ALA A 92 10.08 -2.22 -2.18
N GLU A 93 9.98 -1.93 -3.47
CA GLU A 93 10.03 -0.57 -4.01
C GLU A 93 8.88 0.29 -3.47
N ASN A 94 7.63 -0.20 -3.55
CA ASN A 94 6.47 0.53 -3.07
C ASN A 94 6.49 0.70 -1.54
N LYS A 95 6.90 -0.32 -0.79
CA LYS A 95 7.09 -0.21 0.68
C LYS A 95 8.09 0.89 1.02
N THR A 96 9.22 0.92 0.31
CA THR A 96 10.25 1.96 0.49
C THR A 96 9.69 3.34 0.15
N LEU A 97 8.98 3.49 -0.97
CA LEU A 97 8.31 4.73 -1.37
C LEU A 97 7.33 5.23 -0.30
N PHE A 98 6.52 4.33 0.27
CA PHE A 98 5.56 4.68 1.31
C PHE A 98 6.26 5.12 2.60
N GLN A 99 7.30 4.41 3.03
CA GLN A 99 8.08 4.78 4.21
C GLN A 99 8.83 6.11 4.03
N GLN A 100 9.34 6.40 2.83
CA GLN A 100 9.95 7.71 2.53
C GLN A 100 8.96 8.87 2.72
N SER A 101 7.68 8.67 2.41
CA SER A 101 6.64 9.68 2.62
C SER A 101 6.44 10.05 4.09
N TRP A 102 6.82 9.17 5.03
CA TRP A 102 6.68 9.41 6.47
C TRP A 102 7.61 10.51 7.00
N SER A 103 8.61 10.93 6.22
CA SER A 103 9.42 12.12 6.51
C SER A 103 8.59 13.42 6.65
N ALA A 104 7.37 13.44 6.10
CA ALA A 104 6.41 14.54 6.28
C ALA A 104 5.74 14.56 7.67
N ILE A 105 5.84 13.47 8.45
CA ILE A 105 5.25 13.32 9.78
C ILE A 105 6.28 13.78 10.82
N LYS A 106 6.03 14.94 11.41
CA LYS A 106 7.02 15.66 12.22
C LYS A 106 6.61 15.79 13.68
N GLY A 107 7.58 15.67 14.57
CA GLY A 107 7.43 15.95 15.99
C GLY A 107 7.25 17.44 16.29
N LYS A 108 7.09 17.76 17.58
CA LYS A 108 7.00 19.16 18.06
C LYS A 108 8.27 19.97 17.78
N ASP A 109 9.40 19.28 17.61
CA ASP A 109 10.71 19.83 17.26
C ASP A 109 10.89 20.05 15.75
N GLY A 110 9.90 19.67 14.93
CA GLY A 110 9.95 19.80 13.47
C GLY A 110 10.72 18.68 12.76
N ASN A 111 11.27 17.71 13.50
CA ASN A 111 12.02 16.59 12.93
C ASN A 111 11.07 15.44 12.54
N PRO A 112 11.38 14.66 11.50
CA PRO A 112 10.64 13.44 11.18
C PRO A 112 10.59 12.46 12.36
N LEU A 113 9.42 11.86 12.60
CA LEU A 113 9.25 10.87 13.67
C LEU A 113 9.81 9.49 13.35
N TYR A 114 10.01 9.19 12.07
CA TYR A 114 10.56 7.94 11.56
C TYR A 114 11.55 8.25 10.42
N GLN A 115 12.66 7.50 10.37
CA GLN A 115 13.72 7.63 9.36
C GLN A 115 14.13 6.25 8.85
#